data_AF-R4W9C2-F1
#
_entry.id   AF-R4W9C2-F1
#
_cell.length_a   1.000
_cell.length_b   1.000
_cell.length_c   1.000
_cell.angle_alpha   90.00
_cell.angle_beta   90.00
_cell.angle_gamma   90.00
#
_symmetry.space_group_name_H-M   'P 1'
#
loop_
_entity.id
_entity.type
_entity.pdbx_description
1 polymer ?
#
loop_
_entity_poly.entity_id
_entity_poly.type
_entity_poly.pdbx_seq_one_letter_code
_entity_poly.pdbx_strand_id
1 'polypeptide(L)' 'MSQFETFECRNCGKSFVALPEANAGTKRLCSPACETAQLAV' A
#
# COMPACT_ATOMS: atom_id res chain seq x y z
N MET A 1 -3.26 -7.45 20.15
CA MET A 1 -2.96 -7.77 18.74
C MET A 1 -2.53 -6.50 18.05
N SER A 2 -1.60 -6.55 17.09
CA SER A 2 -1.20 -5.39 16.29
C SER A 2 -2.38 -4.93 15.44
N GLN A 3 -2.69 -3.63 15.45
CA GLN A 3 -3.65 -3.00 14.54
C GLN A 3 -3.14 -2.92 13.09
N PHE A 4 -1.86 -3.22 12.87
CA PHE A 4 -1.24 -3.20 11.56
C PHE A 4 -1.22 -4.59 10.94
N GLU A 5 -1.49 -4.63 9.63
CA GLU A 5 -1.44 -5.80 8.77
C GLU A 5 -0.36 -5.64 7.69
N THR A 6 0.09 -6.76 7.13
CA THR A 6 1.05 -6.77 6.03
C THR A 6 0.32 -6.90 4.69
N PHE A 7 0.62 -6.00 3.76
CA PHE A 7 0.05 -5.96 2.41
C PHE A 7 1.16 -6.04 1.36
N GLU A 8 0.80 -6.49 0.16
CA GLU A 8 1.65 -6.42 -1.02
C GLU A 8 1.29 -5.20 -1.86
N CYS A 9 2.29 -4.41 -2.25
CA CYS A 9 2.11 -3.23 -3.08
C CYS A 9 1.73 -3.61 -4.51
N ARG A 10 0.58 -3.13 -4.99
CA ARG A 10 0.08 -3.42 -6.34
C ARG A 10 0.94 -2.86 -7.47
N ASN A 11 1.77 -1.86 -7.18
CA ASN A 11 2.63 -1.24 -8.19
C ASN A 11 4.02 -1.90 -8.29
N CYS A 12 4.64 -2.23 -7.15
CA CYS A 12 6.04 -2.69 -7.12
C CYS A 12 6.25 -4.08 -6.52
N GLY A 13 5.19 -4.76 -6.06
CA GLY A 13 5.24 -6.10 -5.49
C GLY A 13 5.90 -6.22 -4.11
N LYS A 14 6.35 -5.11 -3.51
CA LYS A 14 6.98 -5.13 -2.19
C LYS A 14 5.95 -5.30 -1.08
N SER A 15 6.31 -6.08 -0.05
CA SER A 15 5.54 -6.18 1.19
C SER A 15 5.74 -4.93 2.05
N PHE A 16 4.66 -4.43 2.65
CA PHE A 16 4.69 -3.31 3.58
C PHE A 16 3.63 -3.46 4.67
N VAL A 17 3.84 -2.80 5.81
CA VAL A 17 2.93 -2.85 6.96
C VAL A 17 2.10 -1.56 7.00
N ALA A 18 0.79 -1.69 7.13
CA ALA A 18 -0.13 -0.56 7.22
C ALA A 18 -1.35 -0.88 8.07
N LEU A 19 -2.10 0.16 8.46
CA LEU A 19 -3.45 -0.02 8.99
C LEU A 19 -4.38 -0.42 7.83
N PRO A 20 -5.27 -1.40 8.02
CA PRO A 20 -6.19 -1.85 6.97
C PRO A 20 -7.05 -0.72 6.40
N GLU A 21 -7.45 0.20 7.27
CA GLU A 21 -8.31 1.35 6.96
C GLU A 21 -7.56 2.63 6.57
N ALA A 22 -6.23 2.64 6.67
CA ALA A 22 -5.43 3.74 6.13
C ALA A 22 -5.39 3.68 4.59
N ASN A 23 -5.20 4.83 3.95
CA ASN A 23 -5.09 4.93 2.50
C ASN A 23 -4.11 3.92 1.89
N ALA A 24 -2.97 3.67 2.55
CA ALA A 24 -1.98 2.70 2.10
C ALA A 24 -2.51 1.24 2.10
N GLY A 25 -3.25 0.85 3.15
CA GLY A 25 -3.88 -0.48 3.26
C GLY A 25 -5.02 -0.65 2.27
N THR A 26 -5.95 0.32 2.22
CA THR A 26 -7.10 0.31 1.32
C THR A 26 -6.68 0.27 -0.15
N LYS A 27 -5.73 1.11 -0.55
CA LYS A 27 -5.24 1.17 -1.94
C LYS A 27 -4.20 0.10 -2.26
N ARG A 28 -3.64 -0.57 -1.24
CA ARG A 28 -2.51 -1.51 -1.33
C ARG A 28 -1.31 -0.89 -2.06
N LEU A 29 -0.91 0.30 -1.63
CA LEU A 29 0.21 1.07 -2.20
C LEU A 29 1.18 1.47 -1.09
N CYS A 30 2.46 1.10 -1.25
CA CYS A 30 3.46 1.25 -0.19
C CYS A 30 4.02 2.68 -0.04
N SER A 31 3.83 3.55 -1.05
CA SER A 31 4.35 4.91 -1.03
C SER A 31 3.59 5.83 -1.99
N PRO A 32 3.62 7.15 -1.77
CA PRO A 32 3.04 8.12 -2.72
C PRO A 32 3.62 7.98 -4.13
N ALA A 33 4.90 7.64 -4.26
CA ALA A 33 5.52 7.39 -5.55
C ALA A 33 4.87 6.22 -6.31
N CYS A 34 4.55 5.12 -5.60
CA CYS A 34 3.84 3.99 -6.20
C CYS A 34 2.39 4.34 -6.56
N GLU A 35 1.75 5.18 -5.76
CA GLU A 35 0.40 5.67 -6.05
C GLU A 35 0.36 6.50 -7.32
N THR A 36 1.23 7.50 -7.43
CA THR A 36 1.32 8.35 -8.62
C THR A 36 1.70 7.55 -9.86
N ALA A 37 2.62 6.58 -9.75
CA ALA A 37 3.01 5.73 -10.87
C ALA A 37 1.86 4.89 -11.44
N GLN A 38 0.90 4.48 -10.59
CA GLN A 38 -0.25 3.69 -11.01
C GLN A 38 -1.34 4.53 -11.70
N LEU A 39 -1.38 5.84 -11.47
CA LEU A 39 -2.29 6.79 -12.11
C LEU A 39 -1.82 7.26 -13.51
N ALA A 40 -0.60 6.91 -13.91
CA ALA A 40 -0.01 7.30 -15.19
C ALA A 40 -0.35 6.33 -16.34
N VAL A 41 -1.30 5.41 -16.13
CA VAL A 41 -1.80 4.40 -17.08
C VAL A 41 -3.28 4.64 -17.31
#